data_AF-Q4Q7J0-F1
#
_entry.id   AF-Q4Q7J0-F1
#
_cell.length_a   1.000
_cell.length_b   1.000
_cell.length_c   1.000
_cell.angle_alpha   90.00
_cell.angle_beta   90.00
_cell.angle_gamma   90.00
#
_symmetry.space_group_name_H-M   'P 1'
#
loop_
_entity.id
_entity.type
_entity.pdbx_description
1 polymer ?
#
loop_
_entity_poly.entity_id
_entity_poly.type
_entity_poly.pdbx_seq_one_letter_code
_entity_poly.pdbx_strand_id
1 'polypeptide(L)'
;MAHGILRIVRQVRTFSFTASCRSHPFAWYTCLCCALISWANYAQYKRLAPMFPKYERYLTEEGGRMLEAKRQELAEVSRYNNMVDIMRRDLSGK
;
A
#
# COMPACT_ATOMS: atom_id res chain seq x y z
N MET A 1 -1.78 30.55 18.33
CA MET A 1 -1.26 29.16 18.55
C MET A 1 -1.86 28.49 19.79
N ALA A 2 -2.00 29.15 20.94
CA ALA A 2 -2.55 28.57 22.17
C ALA A 2 -3.98 28.00 22.06
N HIS A 3 -4.87 28.64 21.29
CA HIS A 3 -6.25 28.17 21.10
C HIS A 3 -6.35 26.85 20.34
N GLY A 4 -5.43 26.58 19.40
CA GLY A 4 -5.40 25.31 18.66
C GLY A 4 -4.99 24.14 19.57
N ILE A 5 -4.00 24.35 20.43
CA ILE A 5 -3.52 23.36 21.40
C ILE A 5 -4.63 23.01 22.39
N LEU A 6 -5.33 24.00 22.94
CA LEU A 6 -6.45 23.78 23.86
C LEU A 6 -7.60 22.98 23.20
N ARG A 7 -7.83 23.18 21.90
CA ARG A 7 -8.85 22.44 21.14
C ARG A 7 -8.46 20.96 20.98
N ILE A 8 -7.19 20.70 20.66
CA ILE A 8 -6.66 19.34 20.53
C ILE A 8 -6.70 18.62 21.88
N VAL A 9 -6.25 19.28 22.95
CA VAL A 9 -6.28 18.70 24.31
C VAL A 9 -7.70 18.35 24.74
N ARG A 10 -8.68 19.21 24.45
CA ARG A 10 -10.10 18.91 24.71
C ARG A 10 -10.59 17.73 23.85
N GLN A 11 -10.28 17.71 22.55
CA GLN A 11 -10.65 16.60 21.67
C GLN A 11 -10.08 15.26 22.14
N VAL A 12 -8.81 15.22 22.54
CA VAL A 12 -8.16 14.02 23.08
C VAL A 12 -8.82 13.59 24.40
N ARG A 13 -9.13 14.53 25.30
CA ARG A 13 -9.78 14.22 26.57
C ARG A 13 -11.19 13.65 26.40
N THR A 14 -11.94 14.14 25.42
CA THR A 14 -13.31 13.68 25.14
C THR A 14 -13.36 12.54 24.12
N PHE A 15 -12.20 12.08 23.65
CA PHE A 15 -12.14 11.06 22.63
C PHE A 15 -12.60 9.72 23.20
N SER A 16 -13.64 9.14 22.58
CA SER A 16 -14.08 7.78 22.86
C SER A 16 -13.75 6.90 21.67
N PHE A 17 -12.82 5.96 21.88
CA PHE A 17 -12.39 5.01 20.87
C PHE A 17 -13.57 4.17 20.36
N THR A 18 -14.44 3.70 21.26
CA THR A 18 -15.59 2.87 20.91
C THR A 18 -16.62 3.62 20.07
N ALA A 19 -16.86 4.91 20.37
CA ALA A 19 -17.74 5.75 19.58
C ALA A 19 -17.15 6.04 18.18
N SER A 20 -15.84 6.31 18.11
CA SER A 20 -15.14 6.57 16.85
C SER A 20 -15.08 5.34 15.94
N CYS A 21 -14.85 4.14 16.48
CA CYS A 21 -14.90 2.89 15.72
C CYS A 21 -16.29 2.61 15.14
N ARG A 22 -17.36 3.01 15.85
CA ARG A 22 -18.74 2.88 15.35
C ARG A 22 -19.07 3.90 14.26
N SER A 23 -18.58 5.13 14.37
CA SER A 23 -18.88 6.19 13.40
C SER A 23 -18.05 6.08 12.12
N HIS A 24 -16.80 5.60 12.22
CA HIS A 24 -15.87 5.51 11.09
C HIS A 24 -15.18 4.13 11.02
N PRO A 25 -15.92 3.03 10.87
CA PRO A 25 -15.35 1.69 10.89
C PRO A 25 -14.30 1.49 9.79
N PHE A 26 -14.57 1.95 8.57
CA PHE A 26 -13.64 1.80 7.44
C PHE A 26 -12.33 2.56 7.64
N ALA A 27 -12.35 3.73 8.27
CA ALA A 27 -11.13 4.49 8.55
C ALA A 27 -10.23 3.77 9.58
N TRP A 28 -10.85 3.13 10.58
CA TRP A 28 -10.11 2.31 11.55
C TRP A 28 -9.56 1.03 10.93
N TYR A 29 -10.34 0.36 10.06
CA TYR A 29 -9.85 -0.80 9.32
C TYR A 29 -8.69 -0.45 8.40
N THR A 30 -8.76 0.64 7.64
CA THR A 30 -7.65 1.05 6.77
C THR A 30 -6.43 1.45 7.59
N CYS A 31 -6.59 2.19 8.70
CA CYS A 31 -5.50 2.51 9.61
C CYS A 31 -4.84 1.24 10.18
N LEU A 32 -5.62 0.25 10.59
CA LEU A 32 -5.12 -1.03 11.10
C LEU A 32 -4.37 -1.80 10.01
N CYS A 33 -4.93 -1.89 8.80
CA CYS A 33 -4.26 -2.51 7.66
C CYS A 33 -2.92 -1.82 7.33
N CYS A 34 -2.89 -0.49 7.29
CA CYS A 34 -1.66 0.28 7.06
C CYS A 34 -0.62 0.03 8.16
N ALA A 35 -1.04 -0.02 9.42
CA ALA A 35 -0.16 -0.33 10.55
C ALA A 35 0.44 -1.75 10.42
N LEU A 36 -0.38 -2.74 10.06
CA LEU A 36 0.07 -4.12 9.88
C LEU A 36 1.02 -4.28 8.69
N ILE A 37 0.72 -3.64 7.55
CA ILE A 37 1.61 -3.65 6.38
C ILE A 37 2.95 -2.99 6.71
N SER A 38 2.91 -1.84 7.38
CA SER A 38 4.13 -1.13 7.78
C SER A 38 4.97 -1.96 8.76
N TRP A 39 4.32 -2.61 9.72
CA TRP A 39 4.97 -3.51 10.66
C TRP A 39 5.58 -4.74 9.97
N ALA A 40 4.84 -5.37 9.06
CA ALA A 40 5.32 -6.52 8.30
C ALA A 40 6.57 -6.15 7.47
N ASN A 41 6.51 -5.02 6.77
CA ASN A 41 7.65 -4.50 6.00
C ASN A 41 8.85 -4.18 6.91
N TYR A 42 8.61 -3.55 8.07
CA TYR A 42 9.68 -3.27 9.02
C TYR A 42 10.29 -4.54 9.62
N ALA A 43 9.47 -5.53 9.95
CA ALA A 43 9.93 -6.81 10.47
C ALA A 43 10.76 -7.58 9.43
N GLN A 44 10.34 -7.55 8.16
CA GLN A 44 11.11 -8.10 7.05
C GLN A 44 12.44 -7.36 6.86
N TYR A 45 12.42 -6.03 6.87
CA TYR A 45 13.63 -5.20 6.82
C TYR A 45 14.61 -5.56 7.94
N LYS A 46 14.15 -5.62 9.18
CA LYS A 46 14.99 -5.93 10.35
C LYS A 46 15.59 -7.34 10.28
N ARG A 47 14.87 -8.31 9.69
CA ARG A 47 15.39 -9.66 9.44
C ARG A 47 16.42 -9.72 8.31
N LEU A 48 16.26 -8.89 7.29
CA LEU A 48 17.13 -8.85 6.11
C LEU A 48 18.38 -7.98 6.31
N ALA A 49 18.33 -6.98 7.19
CA ALA A 49 19.43 -6.10 7.52
C ALA A 49 20.75 -6.81 7.91
N PRO A 50 20.76 -7.88 8.74
CA PRO A 50 22.00 -8.61 9.04
C PRO A 50 22.50 -9.53 7.92
N MET A 51 21.64 -9.96 6.98
CA MET A 51 22.06 -10.78 5.83
C MET A 51 22.62 -9.93 4.68
N PHE A 52 22.17 -8.68 4.55
CA PHE A 52 22.58 -7.77 3.49
C PHE A 52 23.04 -6.44 4.10
N PRO A 53 24.32 -6.27 4.46
CA PRO A 53 24.82 -5.03 5.06
C PRO A 53 24.76 -3.81 4.12
N LYS A 54 24.47 -4.03 2.83
CA LYS A 54 24.21 -3.00 1.82
C LYS A 54 22.75 -3.04 1.33
N TYR A 55 21.81 -3.39 2.20
CA TYR A 55 20.39 -3.54 1.86
C TYR A 55 19.80 -2.31 1.18
N GLU A 56 20.17 -1.08 1.60
CA GLU A 56 19.71 0.14 0.94
C GLU A 56 20.16 0.25 -0.52
N ARG A 57 21.43 -0.09 -0.83
CA ARG A 57 21.92 -0.12 -2.21
C ARG A 57 21.23 -1.22 -3.03
N TYR A 58 21.05 -2.39 -2.44
CA TYR A 58 20.32 -3.49 -3.08
C TYR A 58 18.86 -3.12 -3.35
N LEU A 59 18.18 -2.43 -2.43
CA LEU A 59 16.80 -2.03 -2.61
C LEU A 59 16.64 -0.93 -3.66
N THR A 60 17.60 -0.01 -3.77
CA THR A 60 17.60 0.99 -4.85
C THR A 60 17.99 0.41 -6.21
N GLU A 61 18.97 -0.50 -6.27
CA GLU A 61 19.51 -1.03 -7.53
C GLU A 61 18.76 -2.27 -8.02
N GLU A 62 18.39 -3.23 -7.16
CA GLU A 62 17.57 -4.41 -7.53
C GLU A 62 16.08 -4.19 -7.35
N GLY A 63 15.65 -3.43 -6.33
CA GLY A 63 14.23 -3.13 -6.13
C GLY A 63 13.65 -2.29 -7.27
N GLY A 64 14.42 -1.34 -7.81
CA GLY A 64 14.05 -0.60 -9.04
C GLY A 64 13.91 -1.53 -10.25
N ARG A 65 14.89 -2.42 -10.46
CA ARG A 65 14.91 -3.36 -11.59
C ARG A 65 13.79 -4.41 -11.53
N MET A 66 13.46 -4.95 -10.35
CA MET A 66 12.33 -5.87 -10.20
C MET A 66 10.98 -5.17 -10.42
N LEU A 67 10.85 -3.91 -10.00
CA LEU A 67 9.61 -3.15 -10.15
C LEU A 67 9.39 -2.76 -11.62
N GLU A 68 10.46 -2.43 -12.35
CA GLU A 68 10.44 -2.25 -13.81
C GLU A 68 10.09 -3.55 -14.54
N ALA A 69 10.72 -4.68 -14.18
CA ALA A 69 10.39 -5.98 -14.75
C ALA A 69 8.92 -6.36 -14.52
N LYS A 70 8.39 -6.15 -13.31
CA LYS A 70 6.97 -6.40 -13.00
C LYS A 70 6.03 -5.46 -13.75
N ARG A 71 6.42 -4.20 -13.97
CA ARG A 71 5.66 -3.28 -14.82
C ARG A 71 5.64 -3.72 -16.29
N GLN A 72 6.76 -4.23 -16.79
CA GLN A 72 6.84 -4.78 -18.16
C GLN A 72 5.95 -6.02 -18.30
N GLU A 73 6.03 -6.97 -17.36
CA GLU A 73 5.13 -8.14 -17.34
C GLU A 73 3.65 -7.73 -17.32
N LEU A 74 3.27 -6.77 -16.47
CA LEU A 74 1.89 -6.27 -16.41
C LEU A 74 1.46 -5.58 -17.71
N ALA A 75 2.37 -4.86 -18.38
CA ALA A 75 2.09 -4.24 -19.67
C ALA A 75 1.89 -5.28 -20.79
N GLU A 76 2.66 -6.37 -20.78
CA GLU A 76 2.48 -7.48 -21.71
C GLU A 76 1.15 -8.21 -21.50
N VAL A 77 0.78 -8.50 -20.25
CA VAL A 77 -0.52 -9.08 -19.90
C VAL A 77 -1.66 -8.15 -20.36
N SER A 78 -1.53 -6.84 -20.14
CA SER A 78 -2.52 -5.87 -20.61
C SER A 78 -2.66 -5.85 -22.13
N ARG A 79 -1.55 -5.95 -22.88
CA ARG A 79 -1.59 -6.04 -24.35
C ARG A 79 -2.23 -7.33 -24.83
N TYR A 80 -1.87 -8.45 -24.21
CA TYR A 80 -2.45 -9.76 -24.54
C TYR A 80 -3.97 -9.76 -24.31
N ASN A 81 -4.43 -9.25 -23.17
CA ASN A 81 -5.86 -9.14 -22.89
C ASN A 81 -6.59 -8.25 -23.91
N ASN A 82 -5.99 -7.12 -24.30
CA ASN A 82 -6.56 -6.28 -25.36
C ASN A 82 -6.64 -7.01 -26.71
N MET A 83 -5.62 -7.78 -27.08
CA MET A 83 -5.63 -8.57 -28.31
C MET A 83 -6.75 -9.63 -28.27
N VAL A 84 -6.87 -10.33 -27.15
CA VAL A 84 -7.90 -11.35 -26.95
C VAL A 84 -9.30 -10.72 -26.99
N ASP A 85 -9.49 -9.54 -26.39
CA ASP A 85 -10.76 -8.84 -26.43
C ASP A 85 -11.12 -8.35 -27.84
N ILE A 86 -10.13 -7.90 -28.63
CA ILE A 86 -10.34 -7.56 -30.04
C ILE A 86 -10.73 -8.81 -30.84
N MET A 87 -9.98 -9.91 -30.71
CA MET A 87 -10.32 -11.17 -31.38
C MET A 87 -11.71 -11.70 -30.96
N ARG A 88 -12.08 -11.56 -29.69
CA ARG A 88 -13.41 -11.93 -29.20
C ARG A 88 -14.50 -11.03 -29.79
N ARG A 89 -14.26 -9.73 -29.95
CA ARG A 89 -15.19 -8.82 -30.63
C ARG A 89 -15.33 -9.19 -32.11
N ASP A 90 -14.23 -9.44 -32.79
CA ASP A 90 -14.21 -9.87 -34.20
C ASP A 90 -14.92 -11.23 -34.41
N LEU A 91 -14.84 -12.14 -33.43
CA LEU A 91 -15.55 -13.44 -33.45
C LEU A 91 -17.02 -13.36 -33.00
N SER A 92 -17.36 -12.42 -32.11
CA SER A 92 -18.74 -12.23 -31.61
C SER A 92 -19.58 -11.31 -32.49
N GLY A 93 -18.93 -10.51 -33.34
CA GLY A 93 -19.55 -9.89 -34.49
C GLY A 93 -19.84 -10.95 -35.55
N LYS A 94 -21.02 -10.86 -36.16
CA LYS A 94 -21.29 -11.43 -37.48
C LYS A 94 -20.21 -11.04 -38.49
#